data_AF-A0A3D4ES60-F1
#
_entry.id   AF-A0A3D4ES60-F1
#
_cell.length_a   1.000
_cell.length_b   1.000
_cell.length_c   1.000
_cell.angle_alpha   90.00
_cell.angle_beta   90.00
_cell.angle_gamma   90.00
#
_symmetry.space_group_name_H-M   'P 1'
#
loop_
_entity.id
_entity.type
_entity.pdbx_description
1 polymer ?
#
loop_
_entity_poly.entity_id
_entity_poly.type
_entity_poly.pdbx_seq_one_letter_code
_entity_poly.pdbx_strand_id
1 'polypeptide(L)'
;NFDSDAKGADANPWIVGVIEGISSIDLVRATELLEELPFSRGRGQALDSVFAEVTSRGPENAKQWIASLGDAKLKSGAASRLAGQLARNDPRAAAEWASSMGSEILKSSAGEIIQEWADDDLTAARTWVESQPEEIVASAGPALVREIIQNEDILAASDWLADYEGNPAFDESVRSLVWNSMGEEPAFAADWIMRLSSEDDQRNTFHRMIGKWMSKDEAGIIDYVNNNPVPEGVKQRVEMTLKRSQNQK
;
A
#
# COMPACT_ATOMS: atom_id res chain seq x y z
N ASN A 1 -11.23 17.97 -31.40
CA ASN A 1 -10.24 16.97 -31.89
C ASN A 1 -9.41 16.53 -30.71
N PHE A 2 -9.90 15.51 -30.01
CA PHE A 2 -9.17 14.84 -28.95
C PHE A 2 -8.33 13.77 -29.61
N ASP A 3 -7.02 13.90 -29.48
CA ASP A 3 -6.02 12.97 -29.98
C ASP A 3 -6.15 11.64 -29.21
N SER A 4 -6.64 10.60 -29.88
CA SER A 4 -6.97 9.29 -29.30
C SER A 4 -5.83 8.28 -29.34
N ASP A 5 -4.60 8.71 -29.67
CA ASP A 5 -3.47 7.82 -30.00
C ASP A 5 -2.70 7.29 -28.77
N ALA A 6 -3.24 7.47 -27.55
CA ALA A 6 -2.67 6.92 -26.31
C ALA A 6 -3.43 5.71 -25.73
N LYS A 7 -4.34 5.08 -26.50
CA LYS A 7 -4.74 3.69 -26.19
C LYS A 7 -3.62 2.76 -26.65
N GLY A 8 -2.64 2.55 -25.77
CA GLY A 8 -1.57 1.59 -26.00
C GLY A 8 -2.15 0.28 -26.48
N ALA A 9 -1.68 -0.23 -27.62
CA ALA A 9 -2.15 -1.49 -28.17
C ALA A 9 -2.07 -2.58 -27.09
N ASP A 10 -3.16 -3.31 -26.86
CA ASP A 10 -3.12 -4.44 -25.94
C ASP A 10 -2.17 -5.52 -26.46
N ALA A 11 -1.50 -6.24 -25.55
CA ALA A 11 -0.70 -7.39 -25.93
C ALA A 11 -1.56 -8.41 -26.68
N ASN A 12 -1.01 -8.96 -27.77
CA ASN A 12 -1.68 -10.02 -28.50
C ASN A 12 -1.83 -11.26 -27.59
N PRO A 13 -3.06 -11.70 -27.25
CA PRO A 13 -3.28 -12.79 -26.30
C PRO A 13 -2.69 -14.12 -26.77
N TRP A 14 -2.53 -14.33 -28.08
CA TRP A 14 -1.87 -15.51 -28.61
C TRP A 14 -0.37 -15.53 -28.30
N ILE A 15 0.29 -14.37 -28.36
CA ILE A 15 1.70 -14.25 -28.00
C ILE A 15 1.87 -14.47 -26.49
N VAL A 16 0.95 -13.95 -25.67
CA VAL A 16 0.93 -14.23 -24.22
C VAL A 16 0.85 -15.73 -23.96
N GLY A 17 -0.09 -16.44 -24.59
CA GLY A 17 -0.20 -17.90 -24.44
C GLY A 17 1.01 -18.68 -24.96
N VAL A 18 1.67 -18.19 -26.03
CA VAL A 18 2.94 -18.77 -26.50
C VAL A 18 4.02 -18.60 -25.43
N ILE A 19 4.20 -17.39 -24.89
CA ILE A 19 5.17 -17.12 -23.82
C ILE A 19 4.94 -18.05 -22.63
N GLU A 20 3.68 -18.17 -22.18
CA GLU A 20 3.30 -19.08 -21.09
C GLU A 20 3.71 -20.52 -21.37
N GLY A 21 3.42 -21.02 -22.57
CA GLY A 21 3.72 -22.40 -22.96
C GLY A 21 5.21 -22.69 -23.14
N ILE A 22 5.99 -21.72 -23.63
CA ILE A 22 7.42 -21.94 -23.90
C ILE A 22 8.34 -21.54 -22.75
N SER A 23 7.84 -20.83 -21.71
CA SER A 23 8.69 -20.31 -20.62
C SER A 23 9.57 -21.40 -19.98
N SER A 24 9.02 -22.59 -19.73
CA SER A 24 9.76 -23.72 -19.12
C SER A 24 10.69 -24.47 -20.09
N ILE A 25 10.57 -24.23 -21.39
CA ILE A 25 11.31 -24.94 -22.45
C ILE A 25 12.42 -24.06 -23.02
N ASP A 26 12.08 -22.81 -23.34
CA ASP A 26 12.94 -21.82 -23.98
C ASP A 26 12.71 -20.43 -23.34
N LEU A 27 13.33 -20.26 -22.17
CA LEU A 27 13.25 -19.02 -21.39
C LEU A 27 13.82 -17.81 -22.15
N VAL A 28 14.83 -18.02 -22.98
CA VAL A 28 15.43 -16.95 -23.79
C VAL A 28 14.39 -16.44 -24.79
N ARG A 29 13.77 -17.35 -25.57
CA ARG A 29 12.75 -16.95 -26.53
C ARG A 29 11.50 -16.38 -25.86
N ALA A 30 11.11 -16.91 -24.71
CA ALA A 30 10.01 -16.37 -23.90
C ALA A 30 10.28 -14.91 -23.48
N THR A 31 11.51 -14.62 -23.06
CA THR A 31 11.93 -13.27 -22.66
C THR A 31 11.96 -12.31 -23.84
N GLU A 32 12.50 -12.72 -24.99
CA GLU A 32 12.49 -11.89 -26.22
C GLU A 32 11.07 -11.48 -26.61
N LEU A 33 10.13 -12.44 -26.66
CA LEU A 33 8.73 -12.18 -26.99
C LEU A 33 8.06 -11.27 -25.93
N LEU A 34 8.41 -11.44 -24.65
CA LEU A 34 7.90 -10.61 -23.56
C LEU A 34 8.37 -9.14 -23.66
N GLU A 35 9.60 -8.91 -24.13
CA GLU A 35 10.14 -7.56 -24.37
C GLU A 35 9.46 -6.86 -25.56
N GLU A 36 9.04 -7.62 -26.58
CA GLU A 36 8.29 -7.10 -27.73
C GLU A 36 6.84 -6.70 -27.40
N LEU A 37 6.29 -7.18 -26.28
CA LEU A 37 4.90 -6.87 -25.92
C LEU A 37 4.71 -5.39 -25.51
N PRO A 38 3.61 -4.75 -25.93
CA PRO A 38 3.26 -3.42 -25.46
C PRO A 38 2.87 -3.44 -23.98
N PHE A 39 3.14 -2.34 -23.28
CA PHE A 39 2.76 -2.17 -21.88
C PHE A 39 1.23 -2.31 -21.71
N SER A 40 0.80 -3.44 -21.13
CA SER A 40 -0.60 -3.84 -21.05
C SER A 40 -0.77 -4.91 -19.97
N ARG A 41 -2.03 -5.25 -19.63
CA ARG A 41 -2.31 -6.35 -18.69
C ARG A 41 -1.79 -7.70 -19.18
N GLY A 42 -1.91 -7.98 -20.47
CA GLY A 42 -1.41 -9.22 -21.07
C GLY A 42 0.12 -9.34 -20.97
N ARG A 43 0.85 -8.23 -21.08
CA ARG A 43 2.30 -8.22 -20.81
C ARG A 43 2.61 -8.55 -19.34
N GLY A 44 1.81 -8.05 -18.40
CA GLY A 44 1.92 -8.41 -16.99
C GLY A 44 1.74 -9.91 -16.73
N GLN A 45 0.72 -10.52 -17.34
CA GLN A 45 0.47 -11.96 -17.26
C GLN A 45 1.61 -12.80 -17.84
N ALA A 46 2.11 -12.41 -19.02
CA ALA A 46 3.27 -13.06 -19.64
C ALA A 46 4.52 -12.92 -18.76
N LEU A 47 4.74 -11.74 -18.16
CA LEU A 47 5.80 -11.50 -17.19
C LEU A 47 5.67 -12.43 -15.98
N ASP A 48 4.49 -12.60 -15.40
CA ASP A 48 4.28 -13.48 -14.24
C ASP A 48 4.70 -14.93 -14.54
N SER A 49 4.43 -15.40 -15.77
CA SER A 49 4.77 -16.77 -16.20
C SER A 49 6.26 -16.97 -16.40
N VAL A 50 6.93 -16.03 -17.08
CA VAL A 50 8.39 -16.05 -17.22
C VAL A 50 9.06 -15.92 -15.85
N PHE A 51 8.56 -15.03 -15.02
CA PHE A 51 9.10 -14.76 -13.68
C PHE A 51 8.99 -16.00 -12.78
N ALA A 52 7.88 -16.73 -12.82
CA ALA A 52 7.72 -17.98 -12.07
C ALA A 52 8.74 -19.05 -12.48
N GLU A 53 8.99 -19.21 -13.78
CA GLU A 53 10.02 -20.14 -14.27
C GLU A 53 11.42 -19.71 -13.81
N VAL A 54 11.77 -18.44 -13.97
CA VAL A 54 13.10 -17.90 -13.60
C VAL A 54 13.36 -18.11 -12.11
N THR A 55 12.38 -17.80 -11.27
CA THR A 55 12.52 -17.86 -9.82
C THR A 55 12.45 -19.27 -9.26
N SER A 56 11.84 -20.23 -9.99
CA SER A 56 11.90 -21.66 -9.64
C SER A 56 13.34 -22.20 -9.55
N ARG A 57 14.27 -21.54 -10.26
CA ARG A 57 15.71 -21.85 -10.26
C ARG A 57 16.47 -21.09 -9.18
N GLY A 58 15.79 -20.31 -8.35
CA GLY A 58 16.37 -19.56 -7.23
C GLY A 58 16.48 -18.04 -7.49
N PRO A 59 16.59 -17.24 -6.41
CA PRO A 59 16.55 -15.78 -6.48
C PRO A 59 17.72 -15.18 -7.26
N GLU A 60 18.91 -15.79 -7.22
CA GLU A 60 20.08 -15.28 -7.97
C GLU A 60 19.89 -15.35 -9.49
N ASN A 61 19.20 -16.38 -9.99
CA ASN A 61 18.83 -16.47 -11.40
C ASN A 61 17.84 -15.35 -11.78
N ALA A 62 16.91 -15.02 -10.90
CA ALA A 62 15.99 -13.90 -11.09
C ALA A 62 16.71 -12.55 -11.12
N LYS A 63 17.65 -12.30 -10.19
CA LYS A 63 18.46 -11.08 -10.20
C LYS A 63 19.24 -10.92 -11.51
N GLN A 64 19.88 -11.99 -11.99
CA GLN A 64 20.62 -11.97 -13.25
C GLN A 64 19.71 -11.74 -14.46
N TRP A 65 18.58 -12.42 -14.52
CA TRP A 65 17.59 -12.22 -15.58
C TRP A 65 17.06 -10.79 -15.60
N ILE A 66 16.68 -10.23 -14.44
CA ILE A 66 16.22 -8.83 -14.33
C ILE A 66 17.30 -7.85 -14.75
N ALA A 67 18.56 -8.11 -14.40
CA ALA A 67 19.68 -7.29 -14.82
C ALA A 67 19.84 -7.26 -16.36
N SER A 68 19.50 -8.36 -17.04
CA SER A 68 19.62 -8.53 -18.49
C SER A 68 18.51 -7.87 -19.31
N LEU A 69 17.37 -7.52 -18.68
CA LEU A 69 16.23 -6.90 -19.36
C LEU A 69 16.59 -5.50 -19.89
N GLY A 70 16.29 -5.27 -21.17
CA GLY A 70 16.52 -4.00 -21.85
C GLY A 70 15.37 -2.99 -21.68
N ASP A 71 14.13 -3.47 -21.50
CA ASP A 71 12.97 -2.62 -21.25
C ASP A 71 12.92 -2.19 -19.77
N ALA A 72 13.01 -0.88 -19.52
CA ALA A 72 13.02 -0.31 -18.17
C ALA A 72 11.72 -0.58 -17.38
N LYS A 73 10.55 -0.57 -18.02
CA LYS A 73 9.27 -0.85 -17.37
C LYS A 73 9.14 -2.32 -17.00
N LEU A 74 9.57 -3.21 -17.90
CA LEU A 74 9.61 -4.64 -17.64
C LEU A 74 10.58 -4.96 -16.49
N LYS A 75 11.78 -4.37 -16.53
CA LYS A 75 12.78 -4.49 -15.48
C LYS A 75 12.27 -4.03 -14.12
N SER A 76 11.61 -2.87 -14.08
CA SER A 76 10.96 -2.35 -12.87
C SER A 76 9.88 -3.31 -12.35
N GLY A 77 8.97 -3.77 -13.23
CA GLY A 77 7.91 -4.69 -12.84
C GLY A 77 8.41 -6.06 -12.35
N ALA A 78 9.49 -6.57 -12.92
CA ALA A 78 10.14 -7.79 -12.49
C ALA A 78 10.90 -7.62 -11.16
N ALA A 79 11.56 -6.47 -10.97
CA ALA A 79 12.26 -6.12 -9.75
C ALA A 79 11.32 -6.03 -8.54
N SER A 80 10.17 -5.38 -8.69
CA SER A 80 9.15 -5.31 -7.63
C SER A 80 8.60 -6.70 -7.27
N ARG A 81 8.37 -7.58 -8.27
CA ARG A 81 7.95 -8.97 -8.00
C ARG A 81 8.99 -9.75 -7.21
N LEU A 82 10.27 -9.58 -7.54
CA LEU A 82 11.34 -10.22 -6.80
C LEU A 82 11.46 -9.67 -5.38
N ALA A 83 11.27 -8.37 -5.17
CA ALA A 83 11.21 -7.80 -3.83
C ALA A 83 10.10 -8.46 -2.99
N GLY A 84 8.87 -8.58 -3.51
CA GLY A 84 7.78 -9.25 -2.81
C GLY A 84 8.03 -10.74 -2.54
N GLN A 85 8.62 -11.47 -3.50
CA GLN A 85 8.98 -12.88 -3.28
C GLN A 85 10.09 -13.05 -2.23
N LEU A 86 11.10 -12.18 -2.26
CA LEU A 86 12.15 -12.18 -1.25
C LEU A 86 11.56 -11.84 0.11
N ALA A 87 10.62 -10.89 0.20
CA ALA A 87 10.06 -10.41 1.46
C ALA A 87 9.50 -11.55 2.32
N ARG A 88 8.81 -12.49 1.70
CA ARG A 88 8.21 -13.68 2.34
C ARG A 88 9.20 -14.66 2.97
N ASN A 89 10.48 -14.59 2.61
CA ASN A 89 11.50 -15.55 3.05
C ASN A 89 12.65 -14.85 3.78
N ASP A 90 13.07 -13.69 3.29
CA ASP A 90 14.12 -12.85 3.82
C ASP A 90 13.78 -11.36 3.50
N PRO A 91 13.03 -10.70 4.39
CA PRO A 91 12.63 -9.31 4.20
C PRO A 91 13.80 -8.33 4.21
N ARG A 92 14.92 -8.67 4.86
CA ARG A 92 16.14 -7.87 4.79
C ARG A 92 16.76 -7.95 3.39
N ALA A 93 16.88 -9.14 2.82
CA ALA A 93 17.34 -9.31 1.44
C ALA A 93 16.40 -8.63 0.43
N ALA A 94 15.08 -8.60 0.70
CA ALA A 94 14.11 -7.89 -0.11
C ALA A 94 14.34 -6.37 -0.10
N ALA A 95 14.58 -5.79 1.09
CA ALA A 95 14.93 -4.38 1.24
C ALA A 95 16.23 -4.01 0.51
N GLU A 96 17.27 -4.84 0.65
CA GLU A 96 18.55 -4.67 -0.04
C GLU A 96 18.38 -4.73 -1.56
N TRP A 97 17.63 -5.71 -2.06
CA TRP A 97 17.32 -5.85 -3.47
C TRP A 97 16.55 -4.64 -4.00
N ALA A 98 15.45 -4.27 -3.34
CA ALA A 98 14.62 -3.15 -3.77
C ALA A 98 15.39 -1.82 -3.78
N SER A 99 16.25 -1.60 -2.77
CA SER A 99 17.17 -0.46 -2.71
C SER A 99 18.15 -0.44 -3.88
N SER A 100 18.75 -1.59 -4.21
CA SER A 100 19.69 -1.71 -5.34
C SER A 100 19.06 -1.40 -6.72
N MET A 101 17.74 -1.54 -6.82
CA MET A 101 16.98 -1.27 -8.04
C MET A 101 16.51 0.19 -8.14
N GLY A 102 16.65 0.98 -7.07
CA GLY A 102 16.35 2.41 -7.02
C GLY A 102 15.20 2.76 -6.07
N SER A 103 15.12 4.05 -5.71
CA SER A 103 14.16 4.55 -4.71
C SER A 103 12.71 4.27 -5.06
N GLU A 104 12.32 4.30 -6.34
CA GLU A 104 10.94 3.99 -6.75
C GLU A 104 10.54 2.53 -6.50
N ILE A 105 11.46 1.59 -6.73
CA ILE A 105 11.21 0.17 -6.44
C ILE A 105 11.16 -0.04 -4.94
N LEU A 106 12.08 0.57 -4.20
CA LEU A 106 12.07 0.52 -2.75
C LEU A 106 10.77 1.08 -2.18
N LYS A 107 10.38 2.28 -2.60
CA LYS A 107 9.15 2.95 -2.18
C LYS A 107 7.92 2.10 -2.42
N SER A 108 7.77 1.56 -3.63
CA SER A 108 6.62 0.75 -4.01
C SER A 108 6.57 -0.62 -3.31
N SER A 109 7.72 -1.16 -2.89
CA SER A 109 7.82 -2.47 -2.23
C SER A 109 7.86 -2.37 -0.70
N ALA A 110 8.13 -1.19 -0.14
CA ALA A 110 8.38 -1.00 1.29
C ALA A 110 7.22 -1.51 2.17
N GLY A 111 5.97 -1.27 1.78
CA GLY A 111 4.82 -1.74 2.53
C GLY A 111 4.72 -3.27 2.63
N GLU A 112 4.96 -4.00 1.54
CA GLU A 112 4.96 -5.47 1.53
C GLU A 112 6.15 -6.02 2.31
N ILE A 113 7.33 -5.40 2.15
CA ILE A 113 8.53 -5.76 2.92
C ILE A 113 8.28 -5.64 4.42
N ILE A 114 7.66 -4.54 4.87
CA ILE A 114 7.37 -4.33 6.29
C ILE A 114 6.33 -5.30 6.82
N GLN A 115 5.30 -5.60 6.04
CA GLN A 115 4.30 -6.59 6.45
C GLN A 115 4.97 -7.94 6.74
N GLU A 116 5.82 -8.43 5.84
CA GLU A 116 6.51 -9.71 6.05
C GLU A 116 7.63 -9.63 7.11
N TRP A 117 8.30 -8.49 7.25
CA TRP A 117 9.36 -8.32 8.24
C TRP A 117 8.82 -8.24 9.66
N ALA A 118 7.75 -7.49 9.87
CA ALA A 118 7.24 -7.25 11.22
C ALA A 118 6.58 -8.50 11.83
N ASP A 119 6.08 -9.42 10.99
CA ASP A 119 5.59 -10.74 11.42
C ASP A 119 6.70 -11.57 12.10
N ASP A 120 7.97 -11.38 11.73
CA ASP A 120 9.13 -12.07 12.34
C ASP A 120 9.85 -11.20 13.40
N ASP A 121 10.13 -9.94 13.08
CA ASP A 121 10.85 -8.99 13.94
C ASP A 121 10.39 -7.54 13.70
N LEU A 122 9.31 -7.15 14.38
CA LEU A 122 8.79 -5.77 14.36
C LEU A 122 9.85 -4.72 14.75
N THR A 123 10.76 -5.04 15.68
CA THR A 123 11.77 -4.07 16.14
C THR A 123 12.76 -3.78 15.02
N ALA A 124 13.25 -4.83 14.34
CA ALA A 124 14.14 -4.66 13.19
C ALA A 124 13.44 -3.96 12.01
N ALA A 125 12.19 -4.31 11.73
CA ALA A 125 11.38 -3.67 10.69
C ALA A 125 11.21 -2.16 10.95
N ARG A 126 10.81 -1.79 12.17
CA ARG A 126 10.67 -0.39 12.61
C ARG A 126 12.00 0.37 12.48
N THR A 127 13.08 -0.21 13.01
CA THR A 127 14.44 0.38 12.93
C THR A 127 14.86 0.62 11.48
N TRP A 128 14.55 -0.32 10.59
CA TRP A 128 14.86 -0.15 9.18
C TRP A 128 14.06 1.00 8.56
N VAL A 129 12.75 1.08 8.80
CA VAL A 129 11.90 2.18 8.29
C VAL A 129 12.45 3.52 8.73
N GLU A 130 12.72 3.70 10.01
CA GLU A 130 13.21 4.96 10.60
C GLU A 130 14.58 5.39 10.06
N SER A 131 15.36 4.46 9.51
CA SER A 131 16.64 4.76 8.87
C SER A 131 16.53 5.23 7.41
N GLN A 132 15.34 5.16 6.80
CA GLN A 132 15.14 5.49 5.39
C GLN A 132 14.87 7.00 5.18
N PRO A 133 15.04 7.51 3.93
CA PRO A 133 14.55 8.83 3.56
C PRO A 133 13.03 8.97 3.77
N GLU A 134 12.56 10.18 4.09
CA GLU A 134 11.15 10.48 4.42
C GLU A 134 10.15 9.85 3.44
N GLU A 135 10.41 9.91 2.14
CA GLU A 135 9.51 9.34 1.12
C GLU A 135 9.30 7.82 1.25
N ILE A 136 10.29 7.11 1.77
CA ILE A 136 10.23 5.66 2.03
C ILE A 136 9.54 5.41 3.37
N VAL A 137 9.85 6.22 4.40
CA VAL A 137 9.16 6.16 5.70
C VAL A 137 7.65 6.34 5.51
N ALA A 138 7.25 7.37 4.76
CA ALA A 138 5.86 7.66 4.44
C ALA A 138 5.19 6.52 3.66
N SER A 139 5.91 5.87 2.73
CA SER A 139 5.38 4.74 1.96
C SER A 139 5.20 3.47 2.81
N ALA A 140 6.15 3.20 3.71
CA ALA A 140 6.11 2.08 4.64
C ALA A 140 5.14 2.29 5.80
N GLY A 141 4.90 3.54 6.20
CA GLY A 141 4.19 3.93 7.41
C GLY A 141 2.80 3.29 7.58
N PRO A 142 1.92 3.24 6.56
CA PRO A 142 0.61 2.61 6.73
C PRO A 142 0.70 1.12 7.08
N ALA A 143 1.70 0.41 6.55
CA ALA A 143 1.95 -0.99 6.89
C ALA A 143 2.53 -1.09 8.30
N LEU A 144 3.59 -0.34 8.60
CA LEU A 144 4.21 -0.33 9.93
C LEU A 144 3.19 -0.02 11.03
N VAL A 145 2.30 0.96 10.85
CA VAL A 145 1.22 1.29 11.79
C VAL A 145 0.31 0.09 12.04
N ARG A 146 -0.08 -0.66 11.00
CA ARG A 146 -0.89 -1.89 11.19
C ARG A 146 -0.13 -2.92 12.01
N GLU A 147 1.15 -3.13 11.68
CA GLU A 147 1.95 -4.15 12.35
C GLU A 147 2.25 -3.80 13.81
N ILE A 148 2.45 -2.51 14.12
CA ILE A 148 2.56 -2.05 15.51
C ILE A 148 1.25 -2.32 16.26
N ILE A 149 0.09 -1.97 15.69
CA ILE A 149 -1.21 -2.23 16.35
C ILE A 149 -1.44 -3.72 16.58
N GLN A 150 -1.08 -4.56 15.60
CA GLN A 150 -1.29 -6.00 15.64
C GLN A 150 -0.43 -6.70 16.71
N ASN A 151 0.82 -6.26 16.89
CA ASN A 151 1.79 -6.91 17.78
C ASN A 151 1.91 -6.21 19.15
N GLU A 152 1.56 -4.93 19.22
CA GLU A 152 1.60 -4.10 20.43
C GLU A 152 0.18 -3.54 20.67
N ASP A 153 -0.04 -2.24 20.44
CA ASP A 153 -1.35 -1.60 20.60
C ASP A 153 -1.48 -0.30 19.79
N ILE A 154 -2.67 0.30 19.85
CA ILE A 154 -2.97 1.59 19.19
C ILE A 154 -2.18 2.76 19.74
N LEU A 155 -1.72 2.72 21.00
CA LEU A 155 -0.97 3.80 21.62
C LEU A 155 0.47 3.81 21.10
N ALA A 156 1.11 2.64 21.01
CA ALA A 156 2.45 2.50 20.44
C ALA A 156 2.50 2.97 18.97
N ALA A 157 1.48 2.64 18.18
CA ALA A 157 1.39 3.12 16.80
C ALA A 157 1.17 4.63 16.72
N SER A 158 0.45 5.19 17.67
CA SER A 158 0.20 6.63 17.78
C SER A 158 1.43 7.40 18.24
N ASP A 159 2.23 6.83 19.15
CA ASP A 159 3.49 7.39 19.62
C ASP A 159 4.50 7.44 18.47
N TRP A 160 4.59 6.38 17.67
CA TRP A 160 5.42 6.38 16.45
C TRP A 160 4.95 7.45 15.43
N LEU A 161 3.64 7.61 15.25
CA LEU A 161 3.10 8.62 14.33
C LEU A 161 3.23 10.06 14.82
N ALA A 162 3.37 10.27 16.13
CA ALA A 162 3.47 11.61 16.72
C ALA A 162 4.71 12.38 16.20
N ASP A 163 5.79 11.66 15.87
CA ASP A 163 7.01 12.24 15.29
C ASP A 163 6.80 12.83 13.89
N TYR A 164 5.69 12.49 13.23
CA TYR A 164 5.36 12.92 11.87
C TYR A 164 4.09 13.79 11.78
N GLU A 165 3.59 14.25 12.93
CA GLU A 165 2.35 15.03 13.00
C GLU A 165 2.44 16.31 12.15
N GLY A 166 1.38 16.59 11.39
CA GLY A 166 1.31 17.75 10.50
C GLY A 166 2.10 17.61 9.19
N ASN A 167 2.79 16.50 8.95
CA ASN A 167 3.41 16.21 7.65
C ASN A 167 2.40 15.51 6.71
N PRO A 168 1.99 16.14 5.59
CA PRO A 168 1.04 15.55 4.64
C PRO A 168 1.48 14.19 4.06
N ALA A 169 2.79 13.91 4.02
CA ALA A 169 3.29 12.62 3.54
C ALA A 169 2.82 11.44 4.40
N PHE A 170 2.47 11.70 5.66
CA PHE A 170 2.05 10.68 6.64
C PHE A 170 0.54 10.62 6.83
N ASP A 171 -0.26 11.40 6.09
CA ASP A 171 -1.72 11.37 6.19
C ASP A 171 -2.30 9.96 5.90
N GLU A 172 -1.68 9.19 5.00
CA GLU A 172 -2.08 7.78 4.78
C GLU A 172 -1.79 6.89 5.98
N SER A 173 -0.71 7.13 6.70
CA SER A 173 -0.38 6.41 7.93
C SER A 173 -1.34 6.79 9.06
N VAL A 174 -1.71 8.08 9.15
CA VAL A 174 -2.78 8.55 10.04
C VAL A 174 -4.11 7.87 9.71
N ARG A 175 -4.50 7.82 8.42
CA ARG A 175 -5.70 7.07 8.00
C ARG A 175 -5.61 5.59 8.36
N SER A 176 -4.43 4.97 8.23
CA SER A 176 -4.21 3.59 8.66
C SER A 176 -4.51 3.42 10.16
N LEU A 177 -3.98 4.30 11.02
CA LEU A 177 -4.27 4.28 12.45
C LEU A 177 -5.76 4.46 12.72
N VAL A 178 -6.42 5.41 12.05
CA VAL A 178 -7.87 5.65 12.17
C VAL A 178 -8.67 4.39 11.83
N TRP A 179 -8.39 3.73 10.71
CA TRP A 179 -9.15 2.55 10.28
C TRP A 179 -8.94 1.33 11.17
N ASN A 180 -7.75 1.18 11.73
CA ASN A 180 -7.43 0.06 12.61
C ASN A 180 -7.83 0.31 14.08
N SER A 181 -8.04 1.57 14.50
CA SER A 181 -8.51 1.92 15.84
C SER A 181 -10.01 2.18 15.94
N MET A 182 -10.70 2.61 14.87
CA MET A 182 -12.13 3.00 14.93
C MET A 182 -13.08 1.88 15.40
N GLY A 183 -12.67 0.62 15.23
CA GLY A 183 -13.42 -0.54 15.70
C GLY A 183 -13.35 -0.69 17.21
N GLU A 184 -12.22 -0.29 17.77
CA GLU A 184 -11.78 -0.20 19.17
C GLU A 184 -12.39 0.99 19.91
N GLU A 185 -11.78 2.13 19.55
CA GLU A 185 -11.77 3.42 20.22
C GLU A 185 -12.10 4.51 19.19
N PRO A 186 -13.38 4.69 18.83
CA PRO A 186 -13.76 5.62 17.78
C PRO A 186 -13.48 7.09 18.13
N ALA A 187 -13.53 7.48 19.41
CA ALA A 187 -13.15 8.84 19.82
C ALA A 187 -11.67 9.12 19.57
N PHE A 188 -10.79 8.17 19.93
CA PHE A 188 -9.36 8.24 19.63
C PHE A 188 -9.10 8.33 18.11
N ALA A 189 -9.81 7.51 17.32
CA ALA A 189 -9.71 7.58 15.86
C ALA A 189 -10.13 8.97 15.35
N ALA A 190 -11.18 9.58 15.92
CA ALA A 190 -11.63 10.91 15.54
C ALA A 190 -10.59 12.00 15.85
N ASP A 191 -9.89 11.89 16.99
CA ASP A 191 -8.81 12.82 17.33
C ASP A 191 -7.69 12.76 16.31
N TRP A 192 -7.33 11.56 15.84
CA TRP A 192 -6.35 11.38 14.77
C TRP A 192 -6.85 11.88 13.40
N ILE A 193 -8.15 11.79 13.11
CA ILE A 193 -8.70 12.42 11.90
C ILE A 193 -8.41 13.92 11.93
N MET A 194 -8.54 14.58 13.07
CA MET A 194 -8.30 16.03 13.20
C MET A 194 -6.82 16.44 13.01
N ARG A 195 -5.89 15.47 13.00
CA ARG A 195 -4.46 15.70 12.72
C ARG A 195 -4.09 15.58 11.25
N LEU A 196 -5.02 15.16 10.39
CA LEU A 196 -4.81 15.15 8.94
C LEU A 196 -4.54 16.57 8.44
N SER A 197 -3.62 16.69 7.49
CA SER A 197 -3.11 18.00 7.05
C SER A 197 -4.14 18.88 6.32
N SER A 198 -5.19 18.28 5.75
CA SER A 198 -6.22 18.96 4.95
C SER A 198 -7.61 18.82 5.55
N GLU A 199 -8.36 19.92 5.66
CA GLU A 199 -9.75 19.92 6.13
C GLU A 199 -10.67 19.04 5.25
N ASP A 200 -10.38 18.94 3.94
CA ASP A 200 -11.12 18.04 3.05
C ASP A 200 -10.91 16.58 3.44
N ASP A 201 -9.69 16.22 3.82
CA ASP A 201 -9.34 14.87 4.25
C ASP A 201 -9.88 14.54 5.63
N GLN A 202 -9.83 15.50 6.55
CA GLN A 202 -10.52 15.42 7.84
C GLN A 202 -12.00 15.11 7.64
N ARG A 203 -12.71 15.95 6.86
CA ARG A 203 -14.14 15.80 6.58
C ARG A 203 -14.47 14.47 5.91
N ASN A 204 -13.74 14.10 4.86
CA ASN A 204 -14.01 12.88 4.09
C ASN A 204 -13.77 11.62 4.93
N THR A 205 -12.72 11.60 5.74
CA THR A 205 -12.38 10.49 6.64
C THR A 205 -13.43 10.37 7.74
N PHE A 206 -13.81 11.49 8.37
CA PHE A 206 -14.85 11.50 9.40
C PHE A 206 -16.19 11.01 8.84
N HIS A 207 -16.60 11.45 7.66
CA HIS A 207 -17.85 11.03 7.02
C HIS A 207 -17.96 9.51 6.84
N ARG A 208 -16.85 8.83 6.53
CA ARG A 208 -16.81 7.36 6.41
C ARG A 208 -16.94 6.66 7.78
N MET A 209 -16.55 7.33 8.86
CA MET A 209 -16.64 6.80 10.21
C MET A 209 -18.02 6.98 10.86
N ILE A 210 -18.76 8.06 10.54
CA ILE A 210 -20.03 8.43 11.20
C ILE A 210 -21.00 7.26 11.33
N GLY A 211 -21.23 6.51 10.24
CA GLY A 211 -22.21 5.42 10.26
C GLY A 211 -21.84 4.29 11.22
N LYS A 212 -20.57 3.85 11.20
CA LYS A 212 -20.09 2.77 12.06
C LYS A 212 -20.00 3.23 13.52
N TRP A 213 -19.52 4.45 13.77
CA TRP A 213 -19.47 5.01 15.12
C TRP A 213 -20.87 5.18 15.68
N MET A 214 -21.82 5.78 14.95
CA MET A 214 -23.20 5.95 15.41
C MET A 214 -23.89 4.62 15.71
N SER A 215 -23.61 3.57 14.93
CA SER A 215 -24.14 2.23 15.21
C SER A 215 -23.54 1.59 16.46
N LYS A 216 -22.28 1.91 16.81
CA LYS A 216 -21.57 1.34 17.95
C LYS A 216 -21.84 2.13 19.24
N ASP A 217 -21.79 3.45 19.15
CA ASP A 217 -21.86 4.40 20.24
C ASP A 217 -22.43 5.74 19.74
N GLU A 218 -23.77 5.80 19.66
CA GLU A 218 -24.52 7.00 19.26
C GLU A 218 -24.25 8.18 20.21
N ALA A 219 -24.18 7.92 21.52
CA ALA A 219 -23.95 8.97 22.51
C ALA A 219 -22.54 9.56 22.37
N GLY A 220 -21.52 8.73 22.17
CA GLY A 220 -20.14 9.18 22.03
C GLY A 220 -19.92 10.04 20.79
N ILE A 221 -20.47 9.70 19.62
CA ILE A 221 -20.32 10.56 18.44
C ILE A 221 -21.05 11.91 18.59
N ILE A 222 -22.19 11.93 19.26
CA ILE A 222 -22.93 13.16 19.54
C ILE A 222 -22.13 14.04 20.50
N ASP A 223 -21.62 13.46 21.58
CA ASP A 223 -20.78 14.16 22.55
C ASP A 223 -19.52 14.73 21.88
N TYR A 224 -18.82 13.89 21.10
CA TYR A 224 -17.59 14.27 20.42
C TYR A 224 -17.79 15.48 19.50
N VAL A 225 -18.79 15.45 18.61
CA VAL A 225 -19.06 16.53 17.66
C VAL A 225 -19.52 17.83 18.33
N ASN A 226 -20.12 17.75 19.52
CA ASN A 226 -20.55 18.93 20.26
C ASN A 226 -19.41 19.57 21.08
N ASN A 227 -18.44 18.76 21.51
CA ASN A 227 -17.38 19.20 22.42
C ASN A 227 -16.01 19.38 21.75
N ASN A 228 -15.85 18.94 20.49
CA ASN A 228 -14.59 19.06 19.75
C ASN A 228 -14.75 19.93 18.48
N PRO A 229 -13.68 20.62 18.06
CA PRO A 229 -13.69 21.38 16.82
C PRO A 229 -13.68 20.43 15.63
N VAL A 230 -14.86 20.16 15.05
CA VAL A 230 -15.00 19.34 13.83
C VAL A 230 -15.42 20.22 12.64
N PRO A 231 -15.08 19.84 11.39
CA PRO A 231 -15.57 20.57 10.22
C PRO A 231 -17.11 20.63 10.20
N GLU A 232 -17.67 21.78 9.82
CA GLU A 232 -19.13 22.03 9.87
C GLU A 232 -19.93 20.95 9.12
N GLY A 233 -19.42 20.48 7.98
CA GLY A 233 -20.05 19.41 7.20
C GLY A 233 -20.11 18.05 7.92
N VAL A 234 -19.25 17.81 8.92
CA VAL A 234 -19.29 16.60 9.78
C VAL A 234 -20.45 16.70 10.75
N LYS A 235 -20.61 17.84 11.43
CA LYS A 235 -21.69 18.08 12.39
C LYS A 235 -23.07 17.92 11.75
N GLN A 236 -23.27 18.57 10.60
CA GLN A 236 -24.51 18.45 9.83
C GLN A 236 -24.79 16.99 9.41
N ARG A 237 -23.75 16.23 9.06
CA ARG A 237 -23.91 14.82 8.66
C ARG A 237 -24.31 13.93 9.82
N VAL A 238 -23.79 14.15 11.03
CA VAL A 238 -24.21 13.44 12.24
C VAL A 238 -25.68 13.72 12.55
N GLU A 239 -26.10 14.99 12.56
CA GLU A 239 -27.50 15.37 12.79
C GLU A 239 -28.46 14.75 11.77
N MET A 240 -28.09 14.78 10.48
CA MET A 240 -28.89 14.14 9.42
C MET A 240 -28.98 12.63 9.60
N THR A 241 -27.91 11.97 10.02
CA THR A 241 -27.88 10.52 10.23
C THR A 241 -28.75 10.12 11.41
N LEU A 242 -28.71 10.90 12.50
CA LEU A 242 -29.54 10.71 13.69
C LEU A 242 -31.04 10.87 13.37
N LYS A 243 -31.43 11.91 12.61
CA LYS A 243 -32.84 12.08 12.19
C LYS A 243 -33.34 10.91 11.36
N ARG A 244 -32.48 10.34 10.51
CA ARG A 244 -32.84 9.18 9.67
C ARG A 244 -33.01 7.91 10.51
N SER A 245 -32.15 7.67 11.50
CA SER A 245 -32.26 6.49 12.37
C SER A 245 -33.53 6.53 13.23
N GLN A 246 -33.91 7.72 13.72
CA GLN A 246 -35.12 7.92 14.51
C GLN A 246 -36.41 7.73 13.69
N ASN A 247 -36.41 8.12 12.41
CA ASN A 247 -37.56 7.94 11.52
C ASN A 247 -37.75 6.49 11.03
N GLN A 248 -36.80 5.60 11.27
CA GLN A 248 -36.83 4.19 10.88
C GLN A 248 -37.17 3.23 12.03
N LYS A 249 -37.27 3.74 13.26
CA LYS A 249 -37.71 3.00 14.46
C LYS A 249 -39.19 3.26 14.73
#